data_AF-A0A8C4WY52-F1
#
_entry.id   AF-A0A8C4WY52-F1
#
_cell.length_a   1.000
_cell.length_b   1.000
_cell.length_c   1.000
_cell.angle_alpha   90.00
_cell.angle_beta   90.00
_cell.angle_gamma   90.00
#
_symmetry.space_group_name_H-M   'P 1'
#
loop_
_entity.id
_entity.type
_entity.pdbx_description
1 polymer ?
#
loop_
_entity_poly.entity_id
_entity_poly.type
_entity_poly.pdbx_seq_one_letter_code
_entity_poly.pdbx_strand_id
1 'polypeptide(L)'
;MAGYTEDPWKLRVLDAKQRVRRAQVLDVEGNDREAFCTYLGGIACLAQLLENATRVKDSKERLTHGEEQLLQILESCVERVKTLATQPGFSTTHVNTCRPPASANQYSGSRVDNEHVGAENYPPATPGEDNLVLMLIPHDLMATLPTPDEFKGSLQLHATCSARELGPMDKAKLENRRLADLFKKRMSSLEPKYHGQQTSLSLGLHRKMMENERIAKAHEDAIKKKRAEQRLSFQQLADRKFAASEQEEKAFYTNVLEYQQENSWLNNWCCGLQYDAP
;
A
#
# COMPACT_ATOMS: atom_id res chain seq x y z
N MET A 1 29.09 -31.54 7.46
CA MET A 1 27.69 -31.32 7.06
C MET A 1 27.54 -29.87 6.63
N ALA A 2 27.67 -29.59 5.33
CA ALA A 2 27.50 -28.25 4.80
C ALA A 2 26.03 -28.06 4.43
N GLY A 3 25.32 -27.19 5.16
CA GLY A 3 23.95 -26.86 4.88
C GLY A 3 23.84 -26.12 3.54
N TYR A 4 22.99 -26.63 2.65
CA TYR A 4 22.53 -25.95 1.44
C TYR A 4 21.81 -24.66 1.83
N THR A 5 22.51 -23.52 1.82
CA THR A 5 21.86 -22.22 1.74
C THR A 5 21.42 -22.02 0.30
N GLU A 6 20.15 -22.24 -0.01
CA GLU A 6 19.61 -21.88 -1.32
C GLU A 6 19.73 -20.37 -1.54
N ASP A 7 20.29 -19.97 -2.68
CA ASP A 7 20.45 -18.56 -3.04
C ASP A 7 19.07 -17.87 -3.02
N PRO A 8 18.88 -16.78 -2.24
CA PRO A 8 17.60 -16.08 -2.14
C PRO A 8 17.04 -15.62 -3.50
N TRP A 9 17.94 -15.38 -4.47
CA TRP A 9 17.59 -15.09 -5.86
C TRP A 9 16.86 -16.25 -6.54
N LYS A 10 17.34 -17.49 -6.38
CA LYS A 10 16.77 -18.68 -7.03
C LYS A 10 15.35 -18.94 -6.55
N LEU A 11 15.09 -18.76 -5.26
CA LEU A 11 13.76 -18.87 -4.67
C LEU A 11 12.78 -17.86 -5.29
N ARG A 12 13.20 -16.59 -5.45
CA ARG A 12 12.37 -15.55 -6.07
C ARG A 12 12.12 -15.79 -7.56
N VAL A 13 13.12 -16.29 -8.27
CA VAL A 13 12.98 -16.70 -9.67
C VAL A 13 11.97 -17.84 -9.81
N LEU A 14 12.04 -18.84 -8.94
CA LEU A 14 11.10 -19.97 -8.93
C LEU A 14 9.68 -19.51 -8.67
N ASP A 15 9.48 -18.66 -7.66
CA ASP A 15 8.17 -18.10 -7.32
C ASP A 15 7.57 -17.30 -8.49
N ALA A 16 8.36 -16.42 -9.11
CA ALA A 16 7.93 -15.65 -10.28
C ALA A 16 7.53 -16.55 -11.45
N LYS A 17 8.33 -17.59 -11.75
CA LYS A 17 8.01 -18.58 -12.80
C LYS A 17 6.75 -19.35 -12.47
N GLN A 18 6.54 -19.73 -11.21
CA GLN A 18 5.35 -20.46 -10.78
C GLN A 18 4.08 -19.61 -10.93
N ARG A 19 4.18 -18.31 -10.64
CA ARG A 19 3.07 -17.36 -10.84
C ARG A 19 2.64 -17.25 -12.30
N VAL A 20 3.60 -17.24 -13.22
CA VAL A 20 3.31 -17.27 -14.66
C VAL A 20 2.65 -18.58 -15.09
N ARG A 21 3.12 -19.72 -14.59
CA ARG A 21 2.47 -21.01 -14.88
C ARG A 21 1.03 -21.05 -14.39
N ARG A 22 0.75 -20.49 -13.21
CA ARG A 22 -0.62 -20.38 -12.71
C ARG A 22 -1.50 -19.54 -13.63
N ALA A 23 -0.97 -18.42 -14.15
CA ALA A 23 -1.70 -17.61 -15.13
C ALA A 23 -2.01 -18.40 -16.42
N GLN A 24 -1.05 -19.20 -16.90
CA GLN A 24 -1.25 -20.07 -18.07
C GLN A 24 -2.32 -21.14 -17.84
N VAL A 25 -2.42 -21.69 -16.63
CA VAL A 25 -3.48 -22.65 -16.29
C VAL A 25 -4.85 -21.96 -16.33
N LEU A 26 -4.99 -20.79 -15.71
CA LEU A 26 -6.24 -20.01 -15.71
C LEU A 26 -6.66 -19.59 -17.13
N ASP A 27 -5.68 -19.29 -17.97
CA ASP A 27 -5.87 -18.95 -19.39
C ASP A 27 -6.40 -20.13 -20.20
N VAL A 28 -5.91 -21.35 -19.94
CA VAL A 28 -6.41 -22.58 -20.57
C VAL A 28 -7.78 -22.97 -20.03
N GLU A 29 -8.06 -22.69 -18.76
CA GLU A 29 -9.35 -22.92 -18.11
C GLU A 29 -10.45 -21.93 -18.57
N GLY A 30 -10.10 -20.91 -19.37
CA GLY A 30 -11.02 -19.93 -19.93
C GLY A 30 -11.45 -18.83 -18.95
N ASN A 31 -10.74 -18.67 -17.83
CA ASN A 31 -11.00 -17.61 -16.86
C ASN A 31 -10.19 -16.34 -17.21
N ASP A 32 -10.54 -15.71 -18.34
CA ASP A 32 -9.72 -14.67 -18.99
C ASP A 32 -9.42 -13.47 -18.08
N ARG A 33 -10.36 -13.08 -17.21
CA ARG A 33 -10.19 -11.94 -16.28
C ARG A 33 -9.16 -12.23 -15.21
N GLU A 34 -9.22 -13.41 -14.60
CA GLU A 34 -8.25 -13.83 -13.57
C GLU A 34 -6.89 -14.15 -14.18
N ALA A 35 -6.87 -14.79 -15.36
CA ALA A 35 -5.66 -15.01 -16.13
C ALA A 35 -4.96 -13.67 -16.43
N PHE A 36 -5.70 -12.68 -16.93
CA PHE A 36 -5.19 -11.33 -17.21
C PHE A 36 -4.57 -10.65 -15.99
N CYS A 37 -5.28 -10.62 -14.85
CA CYS A 37 -4.78 -10.05 -13.60
C CYS A 37 -3.53 -10.80 -13.09
N THR A 38 -3.52 -12.13 -13.19
CA THR A 38 -2.39 -12.95 -12.76
C THR A 38 -1.17 -12.77 -13.66
N TYR A 39 -1.37 -12.61 -14.97
CA TYR A 39 -0.31 -12.24 -15.91
C TYR A 39 0.29 -10.87 -15.59
N LEU A 40 -0.53 -9.84 -15.33
CA LEU A 40 -0.04 -8.52 -14.91
C LEU A 40 0.77 -8.59 -13.61
N GLY A 41 0.31 -9.38 -12.64
CA GLY A 41 1.05 -9.63 -11.40
C GLY A 41 2.37 -10.39 -11.61
N GLY A 42 2.42 -11.31 -12.59
CA GLY A 42 3.63 -12.00 -13.02
C GLY A 42 4.62 -11.06 -13.71
N ILE A 43 4.14 -10.20 -14.62
CA ILE A 43 4.90 -9.15 -15.32
C ILE A 43 5.55 -8.21 -14.31
N ALA A 44 4.79 -7.71 -13.33
CA ALA A 44 5.32 -6.82 -12.28
C ALA A 44 6.43 -7.49 -11.45
N CYS A 45 6.23 -8.76 -11.07
CA CYS A 45 7.22 -9.52 -10.31
C CYS A 45 8.50 -9.75 -11.10
N LEU A 46 8.39 -10.18 -12.36
CA LEU A 46 9.52 -10.41 -13.26
C LEU A 46 10.29 -9.12 -13.56
N ALA A 47 9.59 -8.02 -13.83
CA ALA A 47 10.19 -6.71 -14.07
C ALA A 47 10.99 -6.23 -12.84
N GLN A 48 10.41 -6.34 -11.64
CA GLN A 48 11.08 -5.97 -10.40
C GLN A 48 12.33 -6.84 -10.12
N LEU A 49 12.26 -8.13 -10.47
CA LEU A 49 13.36 -9.07 -10.30
C LEU A 49 14.53 -8.73 -11.23
N LEU A 50 14.24 -8.44 -12.50
CA LEU A 50 15.21 -7.98 -13.49
C LEU A 50 15.80 -6.60 -13.15
N GLU A 51 14.99 -5.67 -12.66
CA GLU A 51 15.46 -4.35 -12.19
C GLU A 51 16.45 -4.49 -11.04
N ASN A 52 16.14 -5.33 -10.04
CA ASN A 52 17.03 -5.55 -8.91
C ASN A 52 18.35 -6.20 -9.33
N ALA A 53 18.32 -7.13 -10.28
CA ALA A 53 19.52 -7.77 -10.81
C ALA A 53 20.39 -6.79 -11.61
N THR A 54 19.78 -5.96 -12.45
CA THR A 54 20.48 -4.95 -13.26
C THR A 54 21.02 -3.79 -12.44
N ARG A 55 20.35 -3.39 -11.35
CA ARG A 55 20.78 -2.31 -10.47
C ARG A 55 22.07 -2.60 -9.69
N VAL A 56 22.39 -3.88 -9.49
CA VAL A 56 23.63 -4.33 -8.83
C VAL A 56 24.79 -4.45 -9.82
N LYS A 57 24.51 -4.57 -11.12
CA LYS A 57 25.50 -4.76 -12.19
C LYS A 57 26.09 -3.43 -12.67
N ASP A 58 27.38 -3.44 -12.96
CA ASP A 58 28.05 -2.30 -13.60
C ASP A 58 27.61 -2.18 -15.07
N SER A 59 27.64 -0.97 -15.64
CA SER A 59 27.11 -0.64 -16.98
C SER A 59 27.71 -1.40 -18.17
N LYS A 60 28.74 -2.24 -17.94
CA LYS A 60 29.42 -3.07 -18.96
C LYS A 60 29.12 -4.57 -18.82
N GLU A 61 28.43 -4.98 -17.77
CA GLU A 61 28.18 -6.38 -17.47
C GLU A 61 26.98 -6.88 -18.29
N ARG A 62 27.17 -7.94 -19.07
CA ARG A 62 26.09 -8.51 -19.88
C ARG A 62 25.07 -9.22 -19.01
N LEU A 63 23.85 -9.34 -19.52
CA LEU A 63 22.83 -10.18 -18.91
C LEU A 63 23.34 -11.62 -18.84
N THR A 64 23.04 -12.27 -17.72
CA THR A 64 23.26 -13.70 -17.55
C THR A 64 22.18 -14.46 -18.30
N HIS A 65 22.48 -15.68 -18.72
CA HIS A 65 21.51 -16.55 -19.38
C HIS A 65 20.19 -16.72 -18.60
N GLY A 66 20.25 -16.73 -17.27
CA GLY A 66 19.05 -16.81 -16.42
C GLY A 66 18.17 -15.56 -16.48
N GLU A 67 18.77 -14.37 -16.64
CA GLU A 67 18.02 -13.11 -16.81
C GLU A 67 17.43 -13.00 -18.21
N GLU A 68 18.16 -13.45 -19.24
CA GLU A 68 17.66 -13.53 -20.61
C GLU A 68 16.42 -14.43 -20.70
N GLN A 69 16.42 -15.58 -20.02
CA GLN A 69 15.24 -16.44 -19.92
C GLN A 69 14.06 -15.74 -19.24
N LEU A 70 14.30 -14.92 -18.21
CA LEU A 70 13.23 -14.18 -17.53
C LEU A 70 12.66 -13.07 -18.42
N LEU A 71 13.51 -12.42 -19.22
CA LEU A 71 13.06 -11.46 -20.23
C LEU A 71 12.18 -12.12 -21.29
N GLN A 72 12.54 -13.32 -21.77
CA GLN A 72 11.72 -14.07 -22.73
C GLN A 72 10.35 -14.43 -22.14
N ILE A 73 10.32 -14.87 -20.87
CA ILE A 73 9.05 -15.15 -20.17
C ILE A 73 8.22 -13.88 -20.04
N LEU A 74 8.84 -12.76 -19.68
CA LEU A 74 8.18 -11.46 -19.57
C LEU A 74 7.56 -11.01 -20.90
N GLU A 75 8.30 -11.13 -22.00
CA GLU A 75 7.84 -10.82 -23.35
C GLU A 75 6.62 -11.67 -23.74
N SER A 76 6.69 -12.98 -23.50
CA SER A 76 5.57 -13.91 -23.75
C SER A 76 4.33 -13.54 -22.93
N CYS A 77 4.49 -13.16 -21.66
CA CYS A 77 3.38 -12.71 -20.83
C CYS A 77 2.75 -11.41 -21.37
N VAL A 78 3.56 -10.44 -21.79
CA VAL A 78 3.06 -9.17 -22.36
C VAL A 78 2.27 -9.42 -23.64
N GLU A 79 2.78 -10.27 -24.54
CA GLU A 79 2.05 -10.62 -25.75
C GLU A 79 0.73 -11.31 -25.43
N ARG A 80 0.70 -12.23 -24.46
CA ARG A 80 -0.56 -12.88 -24.08
C ARG A 80 -1.56 -11.90 -23.49
N VAL A 81 -1.13 -10.98 -22.61
CA VAL A 81 -1.98 -9.93 -22.05
C VAL A 81 -2.57 -9.02 -23.14
N LYS A 82 -1.79 -8.64 -24.15
CA LYS A 82 -2.30 -7.88 -25.31
C LYS A 82 -3.35 -8.66 -26.10
N THR A 83 -3.15 -9.97 -26.29
CA THR A 83 -4.15 -10.81 -26.96
C THR A 83 -5.44 -10.92 -26.16
N LEU A 84 -5.36 -11.10 -24.83
CA LEU A 84 -6.54 -11.13 -23.95
C LEU A 84 -7.28 -9.79 -23.96
N ALA A 85 -6.56 -8.66 -23.95
CA ALA A 85 -7.16 -7.32 -24.01
C ALA A 85 -7.88 -7.00 -25.33
N THR A 86 -7.56 -7.71 -26.41
CA THR A 86 -8.14 -7.49 -27.75
C THR A 86 -9.22 -8.52 -28.11
N GLN A 87 -9.49 -9.49 -27.23
CA GLN A 87 -10.53 -10.49 -27.47
C GLN A 87 -11.95 -9.90 -27.29
N PRO A 88 -12.88 -10.20 -28.22
CA PRO A 88 -14.27 -9.77 -28.11
C PRO A 88 -14.94 -10.48 -26.92
N GLY A 89 -15.16 -9.74 -25.83
CA GLY A 89 -15.64 -10.27 -24.55
C GLY A 89 -14.92 -9.67 -23.34
N PHE A 90 -13.72 -9.12 -23.54
CA PHE A 90 -12.94 -8.41 -22.51
C PHE A 90 -13.51 -7.00 -22.27
N SER A 91 -14.67 -6.91 -21.63
CA SER A 91 -15.30 -5.64 -21.30
C SER A 91 -14.70 -5.06 -20.01
N THR A 92 -13.75 -4.13 -20.13
CA THR A 92 -13.45 -3.15 -19.06
C THR A 92 -14.50 -2.03 -19.03
N THR A 93 -15.78 -2.36 -19.19
CA THR A 93 -16.83 -1.35 -19.30
C THR A 93 -17.35 -1.01 -17.90
N HIS A 94 -16.71 -0.06 -17.22
CA HIS A 94 -17.41 0.89 -16.33
C HIS A 94 -16.52 2.11 -16.01
N VAL A 95 -16.20 2.90 -17.04
CA VAL A 95 -15.79 4.31 -16.87
C VAL A 95 -16.91 5.20 -17.34
N ASN A 96 -17.79 5.62 -16.41
CA ASN A 96 -18.69 6.74 -16.66
C ASN A 96 -18.09 7.99 -16.01
N THR A 97 -17.52 8.82 -16.87
CA THR A 97 -17.13 10.21 -16.65
C THR A 97 -18.35 11.03 -16.22
N CYS A 98 -18.41 11.48 -14.97
CA CYS A 98 -19.39 12.48 -14.55
C CYS A 98 -18.91 13.89 -14.96
N ARG A 99 -19.42 14.34 -16.10
CA ARG A 99 -19.55 15.76 -16.47
C ARG A 99 -20.57 16.43 -15.54
N PRO A 100 -20.34 17.64 -15.02
CA PRO A 100 -21.36 18.34 -14.23
C PRO A 100 -22.36 19.04 -15.16
N PRO A 101 -23.68 18.82 -15.03
CA PRO A 101 -24.66 19.70 -15.63
C PRO A 101 -24.92 20.90 -14.72
N ALA A 102 -25.05 22.06 -15.36
CA ALA A 102 -25.40 23.34 -14.78
C ALA A 102 -26.78 23.28 -14.09
N SER A 103 -26.84 23.74 -12.84
CA SER A 103 -28.11 24.00 -12.14
C SER A 103 -28.68 25.34 -12.61
N ALA A 104 -29.74 25.28 -13.41
CA ALA A 104 -30.74 26.32 -13.46
C ALA A 104 -31.89 25.90 -12.54
N ASN A 105 -32.11 26.63 -11.45
CA ASN A 105 -33.45 26.98 -11.02
C ASN A 105 -33.41 28.19 -10.09
N GLN A 106 -34.01 29.25 -10.61
CA GLN A 106 -34.37 30.46 -9.91
C GLN A 106 -35.64 30.18 -9.11
N TYR A 107 -35.70 30.57 -7.84
CA TYR A 107 -36.94 31.04 -7.22
C TYR A 107 -36.59 32.08 -6.14
N SER A 108 -37.21 33.25 -6.30
CA SER A 108 -37.12 34.43 -5.45
C SER A 108 -38.11 34.34 -4.29
N GLY A 109 -37.82 34.98 -3.14
CA GLY A 109 -38.87 35.48 -2.22
C GLY A 109 -38.63 35.40 -0.71
N SER A 110 -38.16 36.53 -0.14
CA SER A 110 -38.31 37.12 1.22
C SER A 110 -38.85 36.37 2.45
N ARG A 111 -38.04 36.39 3.52
CA ARG A 111 -38.16 37.10 4.83
C ARG A 111 -39.55 37.28 5.49
N VAL A 112 -39.74 36.71 6.70
CA VAL A 112 -40.07 37.42 7.97
C VAL A 112 -39.93 36.52 9.22
N ASP A 113 -39.14 37.04 10.19
CA ASP A 113 -39.35 37.22 11.63
C ASP A 113 -39.71 36.10 12.65
N ASN A 114 -39.21 36.41 13.85
CA ASN A 114 -39.01 35.70 15.11
C ASN A 114 -40.25 35.75 16.02
N GLU A 115 -40.52 34.72 16.86
CA GLU A 115 -40.99 34.86 18.26
C GLU A 115 -41.15 33.52 19.01
N HIS A 116 -41.41 33.64 20.31
CA HIS A 116 -40.96 32.82 21.45
C HIS A 116 -42.13 32.08 22.15
N VAL A 117 -41.78 31.20 23.11
CA VAL A 117 -42.59 30.67 24.25
C VAL A 117 -43.39 29.36 24.06
N GLY A 118 -43.19 28.43 25.02
CA GLY A 118 -44.25 27.50 25.46
C GLY A 118 -43.81 26.10 25.87
N ALA A 119 -43.36 25.92 27.12
CA ALA A 119 -43.26 24.62 27.78
C ALA A 119 -44.66 24.09 28.16
N GLU A 120 -44.86 22.77 28.21
CA GLU A 120 -45.49 22.04 29.34
C GLU A 120 -45.62 20.50 29.10
N ASN A 121 -44.95 19.74 29.99
CA ASN A 121 -45.39 18.60 30.82
C ASN A 121 -45.69 17.15 30.32
N TYR A 122 -45.04 16.22 31.07
CA TYR A 122 -45.30 14.79 31.42
C TYR A 122 -44.52 13.66 30.66
N PRO A 123 -44.22 12.49 31.29
CA PRO A 123 -43.20 12.23 32.34
C PRO A 123 -42.32 10.97 31.98
N PRO A 124 -41.46 10.41 32.88
CA PRO A 124 -40.31 9.58 32.50
C PRO A 124 -40.52 8.05 32.62
N ALA A 125 -39.49 7.32 32.14
CA ALA A 125 -39.15 5.90 32.36
C ALA A 125 -39.63 4.88 31.30
N THR A 126 -38.70 4.38 30.48
CA THR A 126 -38.16 3.00 30.55
C THR A 126 -37.04 2.84 29.49
N PRO A 127 -35.96 2.09 29.78
CA PRO A 127 -34.93 1.78 28.80
C PRO A 127 -35.39 0.58 27.96
N GLY A 128 -35.82 0.86 26.73
CA GLY A 128 -36.05 -0.16 25.72
C GLY A 128 -34.72 -0.62 25.14
N GLU A 129 -34.35 -1.84 25.48
CA GLU A 129 -33.33 -2.63 24.83
C GLU A 129 -33.64 -2.76 23.32
N ASP A 130 -32.57 -3.01 22.55
CA ASP A 130 -32.60 -3.55 21.20
C ASP A 130 -32.89 -2.61 20.03
N ASN A 131 -31.98 -1.66 19.82
CA ASN A 131 -31.59 -1.27 18.47
C ASN A 131 -30.08 -1.44 18.28
N LEU A 132 -29.62 -2.67 18.50
CA LEU A 132 -28.38 -3.16 17.91
C LEU A 132 -28.62 -3.34 16.40
N VAL A 133 -28.48 -2.27 15.63
CA VAL A 133 -28.05 -2.42 14.22
C VAL A 133 -26.55 -2.71 14.24
N LEU A 134 -26.21 -3.82 14.91
CA LEU A 134 -25.09 -4.64 14.50
C LEU A 134 -25.48 -5.05 13.08
N MET A 135 -24.71 -4.63 12.08
CA MET A 135 -24.85 -5.18 10.74
C MET A 135 -24.56 -6.68 10.85
N LEU A 136 -25.57 -7.47 11.21
CA LEU A 136 -25.57 -8.91 11.02
C LEU A 136 -25.48 -9.07 9.51
N ILE A 137 -24.29 -9.47 9.09
CA ILE A 137 -24.07 -10.05 7.76
C ILE A 137 -25.22 -11.08 7.60
N PRO A 138 -26.09 -10.94 6.59
CA PRO A 138 -27.13 -11.91 6.34
C PRO A 138 -26.50 -13.30 6.28
N HIS A 139 -27.08 -14.28 6.98
CA HIS A 139 -26.51 -15.63 7.09
C HIS A 139 -26.23 -16.29 5.72
N ASP A 140 -26.88 -15.81 4.66
CA ASP A 140 -26.67 -16.26 3.27
C ASP A 140 -25.36 -15.77 2.63
N LEU A 141 -24.66 -14.78 3.22
CA LEU A 141 -23.33 -14.30 2.77
C LEU A 141 -22.15 -14.95 3.52
N MET A 142 -22.42 -15.77 4.54
CA MET A 142 -21.38 -16.51 5.26
C MET A 142 -20.78 -17.65 4.42
N ALA A 143 -21.52 -18.15 3.41
CA ALA A 143 -21.09 -19.22 2.52
C ALA A 143 -20.08 -18.75 1.44
N THR A 144 -19.92 -17.44 1.26
CA THR A 144 -18.97 -16.82 0.33
C THR A 144 -17.77 -16.18 1.03
N LEU A 145 -17.65 -16.33 2.35
CA LEU A 145 -16.49 -15.85 3.07
C LEU A 145 -15.28 -16.75 2.74
N PRO A 146 -14.14 -16.18 2.32
CA PRO A 146 -12.95 -16.96 2.06
C PRO A 146 -12.58 -17.74 3.32
N THR A 147 -12.28 -19.02 3.14
CA THR A 147 -11.90 -19.90 4.24
C THR A 147 -10.68 -19.32 4.97
N PRO A 148 -10.48 -19.62 6.27
CA PRO A 148 -9.38 -19.06 7.05
C PRO A 148 -8.00 -19.23 6.39
N ASP A 149 -7.81 -20.31 5.61
CA ASP A 149 -6.58 -20.59 4.86
C ASP A 149 -6.41 -19.72 3.61
N GLU A 150 -7.50 -19.41 2.89
CA GLU A 150 -7.49 -18.48 1.74
C GLU A 150 -7.21 -17.04 2.21
N PHE A 151 -7.80 -16.65 3.34
CA PHE A 151 -7.55 -15.36 3.97
C PHE A 151 -6.08 -15.24 4.41
N LYS A 152 -5.53 -16.30 5.02
CA LYS A 152 -4.11 -16.34 5.43
C LYS A 152 -3.17 -16.25 4.23
N GLY A 153 -3.48 -16.96 3.13
CA GLY A 153 -2.72 -16.91 1.89
C GLY A 153 -2.71 -15.53 1.24
N SER A 154 -3.88 -14.86 1.18
CA SER A 154 -4.02 -13.50 0.64
C SER A 154 -3.28 -12.47 1.51
N LEU A 155 -3.42 -12.56 2.84
CA LEU A 155 -2.72 -11.71 3.81
C LEU A 155 -1.19 -11.87 3.67
N GLN A 156 -0.71 -13.09 3.47
CA GLN A 156 0.71 -13.39 3.32
C GLN A 156 1.27 -12.87 1.98
N LEU A 157 0.49 -12.94 0.90
CA LEU A 157 0.87 -12.38 -0.40
C LEU A 157 0.97 -10.85 -0.34
N HIS A 158 -0.01 -10.17 0.28
CA HIS A 158 0.02 -8.72 0.49
C HIS A 158 1.11 -8.27 1.48
N ALA A 159 1.38 -9.05 2.52
CA ALA A 159 2.46 -8.79 3.48
C ALA A 159 3.86 -8.88 2.84
N THR A 160 4.03 -9.69 1.78
CA THR A 160 5.29 -9.76 1.03
C THR A 160 5.44 -8.66 -0.03
N CYS A 161 4.33 -8.08 -0.50
CA CYS A 161 4.33 -6.90 -1.38
C CYS A 161 4.48 -5.57 -0.63
N SER A 162 4.04 -5.47 0.63
CA SER A 162 4.29 -4.29 1.49
C SER A 162 5.68 -4.27 2.11
N ALA A 163 6.62 -5.05 1.53
CA ALA A 163 8.01 -5.21 1.94
C ALA A 163 8.54 -3.95 2.60
N ARG A 164 8.57 -3.97 3.95
CA ARG A 164 8.80 -2.83 4.86
C ARG A 164 9.56 -1.71 4.17
N GLU A 165 8.82 -0.74 3.63
CA GLU A 165 9.43 0.45 3.10
C GLU A 165 10.25 1.08 4.23
N LEU A 166 11.57 1.14 4.04
CA LEU A 166 12.46 1.71 5.05
C LEU A 166 11.96 3.11 5.42
N GLY A 167 11.91 3.39 6.72
CA GLY A 167 11.51 4.70 7.22
C GLY A 167 12.41 5.80 6.62
N PRO A 168 11.92 7.05 6.52
CA PRO A 168 12.71 8.16 6.02
C PRO A 168 14.09 8.26 6.70
N MET A 169 14.19 8.03 8.03
CA MET A 169 15.48 8.03 8.72
C MET A 169 16.38 6.85 8.35
N ASP A 170 15.83 5.65 8.19
CA ASP A 170 16.64 4.48 7.86
C ASP A 170 17.21 4.60 6.45
N LYS A 171 16.45 5.19 5.51
CA LYS A 171 16.93 5.55 4.17
C LYS A 171 18.11 6.53 4.24
N ALA A 172 17.98 7.60 5.04
CA ALA A 172 19.06 8.58 5.21
C ALA A 172 20.32 7.99 5.86
N LYS A 173 20.18 7.12 6.87
CA LYS A 173 21.32 6.43 7.50
C LYS A 173 22.04 5.52 6.52
N LEU A 174 21.30 4.79 5.69
CA LEU A 174 21.89 3.93 4.66
C LEU A 174 22.65 4.76 3.63
N GLU A 175 22.08 5.87 3.18
CA GLU A 175 22.75 6.79 2.27
C GLU A 175 24.00 7.42 2.90
N ASN A 176 23.93 7.81 4.17
CA ASN A 176 25.08 8.35 4.91
C ASN A 176 26.22 7.34 5.04
N ARG A 177 25.91 6.05 5.27
CA ARG A 177 26.92 4.97 5.22
C ARG A 177 27.57 4.90 3.84
N ARG A 178 26.77 4.92 2.77
CA ARG A 178 27.27 4.91 1.39
C ARG A 178 28.15 6.12 1.10
N LEU A 179 27.77 7.32 1.55
CA LEU A 179 28.55 8.54 1.38
C LEU A 179 29.90 8.44 2.11
N ALA A 180 29.92 7.90 3.33
CA ALA A 180 31.14 7.66 4.09
C ALA A 180 32.06 6.64 3.38
N ASP A 181 31.52 5.55 2.85
CA ASP A 181 32.29 4.54 2.11
C ASP A 181 32.90 5.11 0.82
N LEU A 182 32.12 5.89 0.06
CA LEU A 182 32.61 6.56 -1.14
C LEU A 182 33.69 7.58 -0.80
N PHE A 183 33.52 8.33 0.29
CA PHE A 183 34.54 9.24 0.78
C PHE A 183 35.82 8.49 1.17
N LYS A 184 35.72 7.38 1.90
CA LYS A 184 36.86 6.55 2.29
C LYS A 184 37.64 6.06 1.07
N LYS A 185 36.94 5.55 0.04
CA LYS A 185 37.55 5.15 -1.24
C LYS A 185 38.29 6.31 -1.90
N ARG A 186 37.63 7.48 -2.02
CA ARG A 186 38.23 8.68 -2.60
C ARG A 186 39.46 9.14 -1.81
N MET A 187 39.41 9.07 -0.48
CA MET A 187 40.52 9.45 0.39
C MET A 187 41.70 8.49 0.28
N SER A 188 41.45 7.19 0.12
CA SER A 188 42.52 6.20 -0.08
C SER A 188 43.24 6.31 -1.42
N SER A 189 42.62 6.93 -2.43
CA SER A 189 43.20 7.14 -3.75
C SER A 189 43.71 8.58 -3.98
N LEU A 190 43.67 9.44 -2.95
CA LEU A 190 44.03 10.85 -3.08
C LEU A 190 45.55 11.02 -3.09
N GLU A 191 46.09 11.74 -4.09
CA GLU A 191 47.53 11.97 -4.17
C GLU A 191 48.04 12.88 -3.03
N PRO A 192 49.31 12.72 -2.59
CA PRO A 192 49.96 13.54 -1.56
C PRO A 192 49.79 15.06 -1.75
N LYS A 193 49.80 15.51 -3.01
CA LYS A 193 49.68 16.93 -3.39
C LYS A 193 48.33 17.56 -3.01
N TYR A 194 47.26 16.76 -2.86
CA TYR A 194 45.92 17.24 -2.56
C TYR A 194 45.52 17.11 -1.09
N HIS A 195 46.45 16.73 -0.19
CA HIS A 195 46.17 16.57 1.24
C HIS A 195 45.62 17.84 1.90
N GLY A 196 45.97 19.04 1.41
CA GLY A 196 45.37 20.30 1.88
C GLY A 196 43.85 20.42 1.62
N GLN A 197 43.31 19.71 0.63
CA GLN A 197 41.87 19.69 0.33
C GLN A 197 41.09 18.66 1.16
N GLN A 198 41.76 17.71 1.80
CA GLN A 198 41.15 16.65 2.60
C GLN A 198 40.23 17.21 3.69
N THR A 199 40.67 18.26 4.38
CA THR A 199 39.89 18.91 5.44
C THR A 199 38.59 19.51 4.90
N SER A 200 38.65 20.21 3.76
CA SER A 200 37.48 20.80 3.11
C SER A 200 36.49 19.72 2.66
N LEU A 201 36.99 18.64 2.05
CA LEU A 201 36.17 17.50 1.60
C LEU A 201 35.53 16.75 2.78
N SER A 202 36.27 16.58 3.88
CA SER A 202 35.76 15.98 5.11
C SER A 202 34.60 16.80 5.69
N LEU A 203 34.77 18.11 5.82
CA LEU A 203 33.70 19.01 6.31
C LEU A 203 32.48 19.01 5.38
N GLY A 204 32.70 18.95 4.06
CA GLY A 204 31.63 18.83 3.08
C GLY A 204 30.81 17.54 3.23
N LEU A 205 31.49 16.41 3.48
CA LEU A 205 30.82 15.14 3.79
C LEU A 205 29.97 15.25 5.05
N HIS A 206 30.54 15.75 6.16
CA HIS A 206 29.82 15.89 7.42
C HIS A 206 28.57 16.77 7.26
N ARG A 207 28.69 17.90 6.55
CA ARG A 207 27.55 18.77 6.26
C ARG A 207 26.46 18.05 5.48
N LYS A 208 26.84 17.27 4.45
CA LYS A 208 25.88 16.51 3.64
C LYS A 208 25.18 15.42 4.45
N MET A 209 25.92 14.68 5.27
CA MET A 209 25.35 13.65 6.14
C MET A 209 24.38 14.24 7.17
N MET A 210 24.76 15.35 7.80
CA MET A 210 23.91 16.06 8.75
C MET A 210 22.64 16.62 8.09
N GLU A 211 22.75 17.15 6.87
CA GLU A 211 21.59 17.66 6.13
C GLU A 211 20.62 16.52 5.76
N ASN A 212 21.14 15.37 5.31
CA ASN A 212 20.35 14.18 5.03
C ASN A 212 19.54 13.74 6.28
N GLU A 213 20.17 13.73 7.45
CA GLU A 213 19.51 13.38 8.71
C GLU A 213 18.46 14.42 9.11
N ARG A 214 18.76 15.72 8.93
CA ARG A 214 17.83 16.81 9.25
C ARG A 214 16.57 16.73 8.40
N ILE A 215 16.72 16.50 7.09
CA ILE A 215 15.60 16.34 6.17
C ILE A 215 14.77 15.12 6.56
N ALA A 216 15.41 13.96 6.74
CA ALA A 216 14.70 12.73 7.10
C ALA A 216 13.95 12.84 8.43
N LYS A 217 14.54 13.50 9.43
CA LYS A 217 13.87 13.77 10.71
C LYS A 217 12.65 14.66 10.52
N ALA A 218 12.74 15.73 9.72
CA ALA A 218 11.60 16.59 9.43
C ALA A 218 10.45 15.82 8.75
N HIS A 219 10.78 14.89 7.85
CA HIS A 219 9.79 14.00 7.23
C HIS A 219 9.12 13.08 8.26
N GLU A 220 9.89 12.46 9.16
CA GLU A 220 9.31 11.64 10.23
C GLU A 220 8.43 12.44 11.17
N ASP A 221 8.87 13.63 11.58
CA ASP A 221 8.11 14.49 12.48
C ASP A 221 6.81 14.97 11.82
N ALA A 222 6.84 15.27 10.51
CA ALA A 222 5.63 15.56 9.73
C ALA A 222 4.67 14.36 9.69
N ILE A 223 5.17 13.14 9.46
CA ILE A 223 4.36 11.91 9.48
C ILE A 223 3.78 11.67 10.88
N LYS A 224 4.58 11.81 11.94
CA LYS A 224 4.15 11.66 13.33
C LYS A 224 3.08 12.67 13.70
N LYS A 225 3.22 13.94 13.31
CA LYS A 225 2.22 14.98 13.54
C LYS A 225 0.90 14.63 12.88
N LYS A 226 0.94 14.22 11.60
CA LYS A 226 -0.27 13.80 10.88
C LYS A 226 -0.97 12.63 11.56
N ARG A 227 -0.22 11.61 12.00
CA ARG A 227 -0.78 10.47 12.73
C ARG A 227 -1.37 10.87 14.08
N ALA A 228 -0.71 11.78 14.82
CA ALA A 228 -1.20 12.27 16.10
C ALA A 228 -2.51 13.07 15.96
N GLU A 229 -2.60 13.95 14.95
CA GLU A 229 -3.82 14.70 14.63
C GLU A 229 -4.97 13.76 14.24
N GLN A 230 -4.68 12.74 13.42
CA GLN A 230 -5.65 11.72 13.04
C GLN A 230 -6.12 10.91 14.25
N ARG A 231 -5.19 10.48 15.11
CA ARG A 231 -5.50 9.73 16.33
C ARG A 231 -6.36 10.54 17.30
N LEU A 232 -6.10 11.84 17.42
CA LEU A 232 -6.94 12.74 18.20
C LEU A 232 -8.37 12.81 17.63
N SER A 233 -8.51 12.89 16.30
CA SER A 233 -9.83 12.87 15.66
C SER A 233 -10.58 11.55 15.90
N PHE A 234 -9.89 10.41 15.83
CA PHE A 234 -10.46 9.11 16.16
C PHE A 234 -10.86 9.00 17.62
N GLN A 235 -10.05 9.53 18.54
CA GLN A 235 -10.37 9.59 19.94
C GLN A 235 -11.67 10.40 20.18
N GLN A 236 -11.83 11.55 19.52
CA GLN A 236 -13.07 12.33 19.62
C GLN A 236 -14.29 11.56 19.08
N LEU A 237 -14.13 10.77 18.02
CA LEU A 237 -15.20 9.91 17.50
C LEU A 237 -15.54 8.78 18.48
N ALA A 238 -14.53 8.19 19.12
CA ALA A 238 -14.72 7.19 20.18
C ALA A 238 -15.45 7.80 21.38
N ASP A 239 -15.03 8.97 21.84
CA ASP A 239 -15.67 9.69 22.95
C ASP A 239 -17.12 10.07 22.66
N ARG A 240 -17.43 10.43 21.40
CA ARG A 240 -18.81 10.68 20.96
C ARG A 240 -19.66 9.41 20.93
N LYS A 241 -19.11 8.29 20.42
CA LYS A 241 -19.85 7.03 20.31
C LYS A 241 -20.04 6.33 21.66
N PHE A 242 -19.02 6.35 22.49
CA PHE A 242 -18.95 5.61 23.74
C PHE A 242 -18.93 6.54 24.95
N ALA A 243 -19.65 7.67 24.90
CA ALA A 243 -19.58 8.70 25.95
C ALA A 243 -19.77 8.13 27.37
N ALA A 244 -20.70 7.19 27.55
CA ALA A 244 -21.04 6.52 28.81
C ALA A 244 -20.26 5.22 29.09
N SER A 245 -19.40 4.78 28.18
CA SER A 245 -18.71 3.49 28.26
C SER A 245 -17.29 3.63 28.82
N GLU A 246 -16.72 2.49 29.22
CA GLU A 246 -15.39 2.41 29.82
C GLU A 246 -14.28 2.86 28.86
N GLN A 247 -13.18 3.33 29.44
CA GLN A 247 -12.05 3.86 28.68
C GLN A 247 -11.41 2.81 27.75
N GLU A 248 -11.56 1.53 28.08
CA GLU A 248 -11.02 0.41 27.29
C GLU A 248 -11.76 0.22 25.98
N GLU A 249 -13.09 0.37 25.95
CA GLU A 249 -13.88 0.28 24.72
C GLU A 249 -13.60 1.45 23.78
N LYS A 250 -13.41 2.66 24.33
CA LYS A 250 -12.97 3.85 23.59
C LYS A 250 -11.59 3.65 22.97
N ALA A 251 -10.65 3.12 23.76
CA ALA A 251 -9.29 2.83 23.30
C ALA A 251 -9.29 1.73 22.23
N PHE A 252 -10.08 0.67 22.42
CA PHE A 252 -10.24 -0.41 21.45
C PHE A 252 -10.79 0.12 20.12
N TYR A 253 -11.86 0.90 20.15
CA TYR A 253 -12.44 1.50 18.96
C TYR A 253 -11.46 2.42 18.22
N THR A 254 -10.70 3.23 18.97
CA THR A 254 -9.64 4.07 18.40
C THR A 254 -8.57 3.25 17.70
N ASN A 255 -8.12 2.15 18.32
CA ASN A 255 -7.12 1.25 17.74
C ASN A 255 -7.64 0.53 16.49
N VAL A 256 -8.92 0.15 16.46
CA VAL A 256 -9.55 -0.46 15.27
C VAL A 256 -9.57 0.53 14.10
N LEU A 257 -9.93 1.80 14.35
CA LEU A 257 -9.92 2.84 13.32
C LEU A 257 -8.50 3.14 12.83
N GLU A 258 -7.52 3.23 13.75
CA GLU A 258 -6.10 3.38 13.40
C GLU A 258 -5.63 2.22 12.51
N TYR A 259 -5.97 0.98 12.86
CA TYR A 259 -5.61 -0.20 12.07
C TYR A 259 -6.24 -0.19 10.67
N GLN A 260 -7.52 0.11 10.54
CA GLN A 260 -8.20 0.22 9.23
C GLN A 260 -7.59 1.32 8.37
N GLN A 261 -7.16 2.43 8.99
CA GLN A 261 -6.56 3.55 8.29
C GLN A 261 -5.12 3.27 7.83
N GLU A 262 -4.32 2.57 8.64
CA GLU A 262 -2.96 2.15 8.29
C GLU A 262 -2.96 1.07 7.20
N ASN A 263 -4.01 0.25 7.15
CA ASN A 263 -4.17 -0.82 6.19
C ASN A 263 -5.10 -0.40 5.05
N SER A 264 -4.66 0.56 4.24
CA SER A 264 -5.42 1.03 3.06
C SER A 264 -5.82 -0.08 2.08
N TRP A 265 -5.07 -1.18 2.04
CA TRP A 265 -5.41 -2.37 1.25
C TRP A 265 -6.71 -3.04 1.73
N LEU A 266 -7.04 -2.99 3.03
CA LEU A 266 -8.32 -3.48 3.56
C LEU A 266 -9.48 -2.68 2.99
N ASN A 267 -9.34 -1.36 2.87
CA ASN A 267 -10.38 -0.51 2.28
C ASN A 267 -10.55 -0.81 0.80
N ASN A 268 -9.45 -0.97 0.06
CA ASN A 268 -9.49 -1.35 -1.36
C ASN A 268 -10.10 -2.75 -1.56
N TRP A 269 -9.81 -3.68 -0.65
CA TRP A 269 -10.37 -5.04 -0.67
C TRP A 269 -11.86 -5.05 -0.32
N CYS A 270 -12.26 -4.34 0.74
CA CYS A 270 -13.67 -4.19 1.11
C CYS A 270 -14.48 -3.51 0.00
N CYS A 271 -13.93 -2.49 -0.66
CA CYS A 271 -14.58 -1.90 -1.85
C CYS A 271 -14.71 -2.92 -2.97
N GLY A 272 -13.68 -3.74 -3.23
CA GLY A 272 -13.72 -4.80 -4.23
C GLY A 272 -14.83 -5.83 -3.99
N LEU A 273 -15.01 -6.26 -2.73
CA LEU A 273 -16.08 -7.19 -2.35
C LEU A 273 -17.49 -6.57 -2.50
N GLN A 274 -17.61 -5.26 -2.33
CA GLN A 274 -18.89 -4.56 -2.47
C GLN A 274 -19.39 -4.47 -3.91
N TYR A 275 -18.50 -4.69 -4.90
CA TYR A 275 -18.85 -4.77 -6.33
C TYR A 275 -19.20 -6.20 -6.79
N ASP A 276 -18.99 -7.21 -5.95
CA ASP A 276 -19.28 -8.62 -6.27
C ASP A 276 -20.57 -9.15 -5.60
N ALA A 277 -21.38 -8.28 -5.00
CA ALA A 277 -22.72 -8.62 -4.52
C ALA A 277 -23.76 -8.43 -5.65
N PRO A 278 -24.57 -9.44 -5.99
CA PRO A 278 -25.58 -9.38 -7.06
C PRO A 278 -26.74 -8.42 -6.77
#